data_AF-A0A915K916-F1
#
_entry.id   AF-A0A915K916-F1
#
_cell.length_a   1.000
_cell.length_b   1.000
_cell.length_c   1.000
_cell.angle_alpha   90.00
_cell.angle_beta   90.00
_cell.angle_gamma   90.00
#
_symmetry.space_group_name_H-M   'P 1'
#
loop_
_entity.id
_entity.type
_entity.pdbx_description
1 polymer ?
#
loop_
_entity_poly.entity_id
_entity_poly.type
_entity_poly.pdbx_seq_one_letter_code
_entity_poly.pdbx_strand_id
1 'polypeptide(L)'
;MVGMLFFPQEKVLLAIKYLASGAFMQICGDSHSSHKSTVLSCTLAATIGSPTALADEKTLNLIKESALAFKKTVYVPSGAFWGAEDVKKMADNGKLKELTITMQKHPSAFRLETPLKEMNESFDGISKVLYEGPVKYLCGLAPNNVNTMAVACIAGHNLGFDKVVGRLISDKRLSSWHIVEAELKGDNGFCVKVTRKNPALSGAVSGLATYDSFWSSLKSNLKFYS
;
A
#
# COMPACT_ATOMS: atom_id res chain seq x y z
N MET A 1 -22.40 -19.88 -17.20
CA MET A 1 -21.70 -19.09 -18.23
C MET A 1 -22.08 -17.64 -17.99
N VAL A 2 -21.24 -16.88 -17.28
CA VAL A 2 -21.56 -15.49 -16.89
C VAL A 2 -20.45 -14.60 -17.41
N GLY A 3 -20.81 -13.70 -18.31
CA GLY A 3 -19.92 -12.80 -19.03
C GLY A 3 -19.33 -11.72 -18.14
N MET A 4 -18.04 -11.45 -18.38
CA MET A 4 -17.31 -10.31 -17.83
C MET A 4 -17.85 -9.01 -18.46
N LEU A 5 -18.47 -8.17 -17.64
CA LEU A 5 -18.75 -6.78 -18.00
C LEU A 5 -17.59 -5.91 -17.48
N PHE A 6 -16.84 -5.30 -18.41
CA PHE A 6 -15.93 -4.21 -18.10
C PHE A 6 -16.74 -2.98 -17.68
N PHE A 7 -16.43 -2.39 -16.52
CA PHE A 7 -17.04 -1.12 -16.10
C PHE A 7 -15.97 -0.11 -15.59
N PRO A 8 -16.20 1.20 -15.81
CA PRO A 8 -15.23 2.27 -15.49
C PRO A 8 -15.08 2.50 -13.97
N GLN A 9 -14.00 3.21 -13.59
CA GLN A 9 -13.49 3.43 -12.23
C GLN A 9 -14.49 3.93 -11.16
N GLU A 10 -15.70 4.34 -11.52
CA GLU A 10 -16.69 4.86 -10.56
C GLU A 10 -17.44 3.76 -9.76
N LYS A 11 -17.17 2.48 -10.02
CA LYS A 11 -17.85 1.34 -9.35
C LYS A 11 -16.97 0.47 -8.44
N VAL A 12 -15.84 0.97 -7.92
CA VAL A 12 -15.25 0.34 -6.71
C VAL A 12 -16.26 0.39 -5.54
N LEU A 13 -17.11 1.43 -5.52
CA LEU A 13 -18.27 1.57 -4.63
C LEU A 13 -19.38 0.53 -4.79
N LEU A 14 -19.41 -0.26 -5.88
CA LEU A 14 -20.49 -1.24 -6.09
C LEU A 14 -20.08 -2.69 -5.81
N ALA A 15 -18.79 -3.01 -5.86
CA ALA A 15 -18.28 -4.24 -5.24
C ALA A 15 -18.53 -4.24 -3.71
N ILE A 16 -18.65 -3.04 -3.13
CA ILE A 16 -19.04 -2.75 -1.74
C ILE A 16 -20.53 -3.09 -1.45
N LYS A 17 -21.40 -3.22 -2.46
CA LYS A 17 -22.81 -3.61 -2.25
C LYS A 17 -23.06 -5.12 -2.12
N TYR A 18 -22.11 -5.97 -2.51
CA TYR A 18 -22.34 -7.43 -2.65
C TYR A 18 -21.69 -8.30 -1.57
N LEU A 19 -20.96 -7.72 -0.62
CA LEU A 19 -20.63 -8.36 0.65
C LEU A 19 -21.65 -7.94 1.71
N ALA A 20 -22.90 -8.35 1.49
CA ALA A 20 -24.02 -8.19 2.42
C ALA A 20 -23.59 -8.59 3.84
N SER A 21 -23.94 -7.81 4.87
CA SER A 21 -23.70 -8.08 6.31
C SER A 21 -22.32 -7.77 6.94
N GLY A 22 -21.33 -7.23 6.20
CA GLY A 22 -20.02 -6.88 6.77
C GLY A 22 -19.54 -5.48 6.37
N ALA A 23 -19.27 -4.61 7.35
CA ALA A 23 -18.86 -3.23 7.08
C ALA A 23 -17.44 -3.18 6.47
N PHE A 24 -17.34 -2.78 5.20
CA PHE A 24 -16.08 -2.49 4.50
C PHE A 24 -15.79 -0.98 4.61
N MET A 25 -14.57 -0.59 5.02
CA MET A 25 -14.17 0.82 5.09
C MET A 25 -13.18 1.14 3.96
N GLN A 26 -13.67 1.81 2.92
CA GLN A 26 -12.80 2.46 1.94
C GLN A 26 -12.47 3.86 2.45
N ILE A 27 -11.30 4.04 3.05
CA ILE A 27 -10.75 5.37 3.33
C ILE A 27 -10.15 5.87 1.99
N CYS A 28 -10.95 6.58 1.20
CA CYS A 28 -10.43 7.36 0.07
C CYS A 28 -9.76 8.62 0.60
N GLY A 29 -8.59 8.95 0.06
CA GLY A 29 -7.76 10.09 0.46
C GLY A 29 -8.28 11.45 0.01
N ASP A 30 -9.59 11.71 0.12
CA ASP A 30 -10.16 13.03 -0.14
C ASP A 30 -10.26 13.83 1.16
N SER A 31 -9.75 15.05 1.10
CA SER A 31 -9.48 16.01 2.17
C SER A 31 -10.73 16.65 2.80
N HIS A 32 -11.81 15.90 3.03
CA HIS A 32 -13.02 16.41 3.68
C HIS A 32 -13.33 15.70 5.00
N SER A 33 -13.36 16.51 6.06
CA SER A 33 -13.28 16.16 7.49
C SER A 33 -14.52 15.46 8.10
N SER A 34 -15.55 15.12 7.32
CA SER A 34 -16.86 14.73 7.88
C SER A 34 -17.14 13.22 7.96
N HIS A 35 -16.32 12.36 7.35
CA HIS A 35 -16.59 10.91 7.26
C HIS A 35 -15.77 10.04 8.22
N LYS A 36 -14.95 10.65 9.10
CA LYS A 36 -13.90 9.94 9.87
C LYS A 36 -14.38 9.28 11.17
N SER A 37 -15.47 9.74 11.77
CA SER A 37 -15.93 9.30 13.11
C SER A 37 -17.02 8.22 13.08
N THR A 38 -17.65 7.94 11.94
CA THR A 38 -18.82 7.06 11.86
C THR A 38 -18.49 5.56 11.87
N VAL A 39 -17.24 5.16 11.63
CA VAL A 39 -16.95 3.80 11.15
C VAL A 39 -16.62 2.76 12.23
N LEU A 40 -16.25 3.19 13.44
CA LEU A 40 -15.92 2.23 14.51
C LEU A 40 -17.10 1.88 15.43
N SER A 41 -18.31 2.35 15.14
CA SER A 41 -19.52 1.92 15.87
C SER A 41 -20.05 0.55 15.42
N CYS A 42 -19.55 0.00 14.31
CA CYS A 42 -19.98 -1.29 13.79
C CYS A 42 -19.44 -2.48 14.62
N THR A 43 -20.25 -3.54 14.73
CA THR A 43 -19.96 -4.73 15.53
C THR A 43 -18.85 -5.63 14.97
N LEU A 44 -18.40 -5.44 13.72
CA LEU A 44 -17.41 -6.28 13.03
C LEU A 44 -16.04 -5.59 12.88
N ALA A 45 -15.02 -6.40 12.59
CA ALA A 45 -13.68 -5.95 12.23
C ALA A 45 -13.68 -5.08 10.96
N ALA A 46 -12.81 -4.06 10.93
CA ALA A 46 -12.67 -3.16 9.79
C ALA A 46 -11.42 -3.51 8.96
N THR A 47 -11.53 -3.41 7.64
CA THR A 47 -10.40 -3.59 6.71
C THR A 47 -10.11 -2.29 5.98
N ILE A 48 -8.82 -1.95 5.85
CA ILE A 48 -8.37 -0.72 5.18
C ILE A 48 -8.00 -1.03 3.72
N GLY A 49 -8.78 -0.49 2.78
CA GLY A 49 -8.55 -0.67 1.35
C GLY A 49 -7.41 0.18 0.75
N SER A 50 -7.10 1.33 1.35
CA SER A 50 -6.03 2.23 0.90
C SER A 50 -5.08 2.56 2.06
N PRO A 51 -4.03 1.76 2.28
CA PRO A 51 -3.11 1.94 3.39
C PRO A 51 -2.33 3.27 3.35
N THR A 52 -2.25 3.94 2.19
CA THR A 52 -1.62 5.27 2.05
C THR A 52 -2.25 6.35 2.92
N ALA A 53 -3.55 6.24 3.25
CA ALA A 53 -4.21 7.18 4.17
C ALA A 53 -3.64 7.12 5.60
N LEU A 54 -2.94 6.04 5.95
CA LEU A 54 -2.31 5.86 7.26
C LEU A 54 -0.98 6.60 7.41
N ALA A 55 -0.48 7.22 6.34
CA ALA A 55 0.64 8.14 6.42
C ALA A 55 0.27 9.44 7.17
N ASP A 56 -1.01 9.80 7.21
CA ASP A 56 -1.52 10.87 8.06
C ASP A 56 -1.61 10.39 9.50
N GLU A 57 -0.73 10.92 10.34
CA GLU A 57 -0.59 10.51 11.74
C GLU A 57 -1.88 10.70 12.55
N LYS A 58 -2.63 11.78 12.29
CA LYS A 58 -3.94 12.03 12.93
C LYS A 58 -4.92 10.91 12.60
N THR A 59 -5.00 10.52 11.33
CA THR A 59 -5.86 9.42 10.87
C THR A 59 -5.42 8.09 11.46
N LEU A 60 -4.11 7.80 11.48
CA LEU A 60 -3.58 6.58 12.08
C LEU A 60 -3.86 6.47 13.57
N ASN A 61 -3.63 7.56 14.33
CA ASN A 61 -3.87 7.59 15.77
C ASN A 61 -5.36 7.45 16.10
N LEU A 62 -6.23 8.15 15.35
CA LEU A 62 -7.68 8.01 15.51
C LEU A 62 -8.13 6.55 15.31
N ILE A 63 -7.61 5.87 14.29
CA ILE A 63 -7.95 4.46 14.02
C ILE A 63 -7.45 3.56 15.17
N LYS A 64 -6.22 3.76 15.65
CA LYS A 64 -5.64 3.00 16.77
C LYS A 64 -6.43 3.18 18.06
N GLU A 65 -6.71 4.42 18.44
CA GLU A 65 -7.46 4.76 19.65
C GLU A 65 -8.87 4.21 19.60
N SER A 66 -9.53 4.31 18.45
CA SER A 66 -10.88 3.76 18.28
C SER A 66 -10.88 2.25 18.31
N ALA A 67 -9.91 1.59 17.66
CA ALA A 67 -9.77 0.13 17.69
C ALA A 67 -9.64 -0.37 19.14
N LEU A 68 -8.82 0.31 19.95
CA LEU A 68 -8.66 0.01 21.36
C LEU A 68 -9.94 0.27 22.17
N ALA A 69 -10.54 1.45 22.03
CA ALA A 69 -11.73 1.86 22.77
C ALA A 69 -12.92 0.92 22.55
N PHE A 70 -13.12 0.47 21.30
CA PHE A 70 -14.22 -0.41 20.92
C PHE A 70 -13.85 -1.90 20.92
N LYS A 71 -12.62 -2.25 21.33
CA LYS A 71 -12.07 -3.63 21.32
C LYS A 71 -12.26 -4.30 19.96
N LYS A 72 -11.91 -3.58 18.89
CA LYS A 72 -12.04 -4.01 17.50
C LYS A 72 -10.67 -4.23 16.88
N THR A 73 -10.59 -5.25 16.02
CA THR A 73 -9.41 -5.49 15.21
C THR A 73 -9.51 -4.76 13.88
N VAL A 74 -8.43 -4.08 13.49
CA VAL A 74 -8.29 -3.44 12.17
C VAL A 74 -7.28 -4.20 11.33
N TYR A 75 -7.67 -4.54 10.11
CA TYR A 75 -6.90 -5.34 9.16
C TYR A 75 -6.38 -4.48 8.00
N VAL A 76 -5.12 -4.68 7.64
CA VAL A 76 -4.46 -4.03 6.49
C VAL A 76 -3.96 -5.13 5.55
N PRO A 77 -4.68 -5.46 4.46
CA PRO A 77 -4.30 -6.57 3.60
C PRO A 77 -2.90 -6.33 2.99
N SER A 78 -2.05 -7.37 3.04
CA SER A 78 -0.66 -7.25 2.58
C SER A 78 -0.54 -6.89 1.09
N GLY A 79 -1.52 -7.30 0.30
CA GLY A 79 -1.61 -6.95 -1.11
C GLY A 79 -0.36 -7.39 -1.87
N ALA A 80 0.31 -6.46 -2.56
CA ALA A 80 1.50 -6.82 -3.31
C ALA A 80 2.77 -7.00 -2.45
N PHE A 81 2.73 -6.69 -1.14
CA PHE A 81 3.91 -6.71 -0.29
C PHE A 81 4.25 -8.13 0.16
N TRP A 82 5.30 -8.69 -0.44
CA TRP A 82 5.81 -10.00 -0.06
C TRP A 82 6.61 -9.92 1.24
N GLY A 83 6.44 -10.89 2.14
CA GLY A 83 7.20 -10.97 3.40
C GLY A 83 6.68 -10.07 4.53
N ALA A 84 5.43 -9.58 4.43
CA ALA A 84 4.84 -8.71 5.45
C ALA A 84 4.90 -9.30 6.88
N GLU A 85 4.71 -10.61 7.01
CA GLU A 85 4.75 -11.31 8.30
C GLU A 85 6.17 -11.33 8.89
N ASP A 86 7.20 -11.61 8.08
CA ASP A 86 8.59 -11.65 8.55
C ASP A 86 9.09 -10.25 8.92
N VAL A 87 8.74 -9.23 8.13
CA VAL A 87 9.01 -7.83 8.47
C VAL A 87 8.36 -7.45 9.79
N LYS A 88 7.10 -7.86 10.00
CA LYS A 88 6.40 -7.63 11.27
C LYS A 88 7.09 -8.33 12.44
N LYS A 89 7.48 -9.60 12.31
CA LYS A 89 8.22 -10.34 13.35
C LYS A 89 9.53 -9.64 13.71
N MET A 90 10.26 -9.11 12.73
CA MET A 90 11.49 -8.36 13.00
C MET A 90 11.21 -7.03 13.72
N ALA A 91 10.17 -6.31 13.31
CA ALA A 91 9.75 -5.06 13.94
C ALA A 91 9.30 -5.28 15.39
N ASP A 92 8.48 -6.31 15.64
CA ASP A 92 8.00 -6.70 16.98
C ASP A 92 9.17 -6.99 17.94
N ASN A 93 10.27 -7.54 17.42
CA ASN A 93 11.47 -7.85 18.20
C ASN A 93 12.51 -6.72 18.23
N GLY A 94 12.23 -5.56 17.63
CA GLY A 94 13.16 -4.42 17.54
C GLY A 94 14.41 -4.68 16.68
N LYS A 95 14.40 -5.73 15.86
CA LYS A 95 15.54 -6.17 15.04
C LYS A 95 15.53 -5.58 13.63
N LEU A 96 14.43 -5.00 13.18
CA LEU A 96 14.36 -4.29 11.89
C LEU A 96 15.02 -2.91 12.02
N LYS A 97 16.15 -2.69 11.34
CA LYS A 97 16.91 -1.43 11.42
C LYS A 97 16.72 -0.55 10.20
N GLU A 98 16.62 -1.16 9.02
CA GLU A 98 16.36 -0.46 7.76
C GLU A 98 15.34 -1.26 6.95
N LEU A 99 14.48 -0.55 6.23
CA LEU A 99 13.57 -1.13 5.24
C LEU A 99 13.44 -0.15 4.08
N THR A 100 13.86 -0.59 2.90
CA THR A 100 13.72 0.15 1.64
C THR A 100 12.83 -0.64 0.70
N ILE A 101 11.78 0.00 0.19
CA ILE A 101 10.92 -0.55 -0.84
C ILE A 101 11.15 0.22 -2.14
N THR A 102 11.66 -0.47 -3.15
CA THR A 102 11.82 0.08 -4.50
C THR A 102 10.71 -0.41 -5.41
N MET A 103 10.03 0.49 -6.10
CA MET A 103 9.03 0.16 -7.11
C MET A 103 9.47 0.70 -8.46
N GLN A 104 9.51 -0.19 -9.45
CA GLN A 104 9.87 0.15 -10.82
C GLN A 104 8.70 -0.18 -11.75
N LYS A 105 8.32 0.79 -12.58
CA LYS A 105 7.25 0.64 -13.58
C LYS A 105 7.57 1.44 -14.83
N HIS A 106 6.87 1.10 -15.91
CA HIS A 106 6.82 1.96 -17.09
C HIS A 106 6.27 3.36 -16.73
N PRO A 107 6.77 4.46 -17.34
CA PRO A 107 6.27 5.81 -17.07
C PRO A 107 4.74 5.94 -17.14
N SER A 108 4.10 5.25 -18.07
CA SER A 108 2.63 5.29 -18.26
C SER A 108 1.81 4.61 -17.17
N ALA A 109 2.43 3.79 -16.31
CA ALA A 109 1.77 3.07 -15.21
C ALA A 109 1.73 3.88 -13.90
N PHE A 110 2.39 5.03 -13.87
CA PHE A 110 2.39 5.92 -12.72
C PHE A 110 1.17 6.86 -12.74
N ARG A 111 0.61 7.11 -11.56
CA ARG A 111 -0.43 8.11 -11.27
C ARG A 111 0.11 8.95 -10.12
N LEU A 112 0.75 10.05 -10.50
CA LEU A 112 1.57 10.89 -9.64
C LEU A 112 0.98 12.29 -9.55
N GLU A 113 1.22 12.93 -8.43
CA GLU A 113 1.03 14.36 -8.22
C GLU A 113 2.33 15.13 -8.54
N THR A 114 2.22 16.44 -8.76
CA THR A 114 3.38 17.33 -8.88
C THR A 114 4.16 17.34 -7.56
N PRO A 115 5.51 17.32 -7.59
CA PRO A 115 6.38 17.46 -8.76
C PRO A 115 6.75 16.15 -9.47
N LEU A 116 6.36 14.99 -8.94
CA LEU A 116 6.77 13.70 -9.51
C LEU A 116 6.17 13.47 -10.90
N LYS A 117 4.95 13.95 -11.13
CA LYS A 117 4.28 13.90 -12.43
C LYS A 117 5.11 14.59 -13.52
N GLU A 118 5.46 15.85 -13.30
CA GLU A 118 6.25 16.65 -14.25
C GLU A 118 7.62 16.01 -14.50
N MET A 119 8.24 15.48 -13.44
CA MET A 119 9.52 14.77 -13.57
C MET A 119 9.39 13.49 -14.42
N ASN A 120 8.30 12.76 -14.29
CA ASN A 120 8.02 11.54 -15.05
C ASN A 120 7.69 11.81 -16.52
N GLU A 121 7.05 12.94 -16.82
CA GLU A 121 6.67 13.34 -18.18
C GLU A 121 7.83 13.98 -18.94
N SER A 122 8.71 14.73 -18.26
CA SER A 122 9.76 15.53 -18.89
C SER A 122 11.12 14.83 -19.02
N PHE A 123 11.33 13.67 -18.37
CA PHE A 123 12.67 13.09 -18.40
C PHE A 123 13.03 12.47 -19.75
N ASP A 124 14.20 12.87 -20.23
CA ASP A 124 14.87 12.20 -21.32
C ASP A 124 15.74 11.04 -20.79
N GLY A 125 15.82 9.95 -21.55
CA GLY A 125 16.51 8.72 -21.17
C GLY A 125 15.61 7.52 -20.91
N ILE A 126 16.22 6.39 -20.56
CA ILE A 126 15.55 5.08 -20.45
C ILE A 126 14.92 4.89 -19.07
N SER A 127 15.61 5.31 -18.01
CA SER A 127 15.14 5.15 -16.64
C SER A 127 15.55 6.34 -15.77
N LYS A 128 14.73 6.66 -14.76
CA LYS A 128 14.94 7.76 -13.81
C LYS A 128 14.38 7.41 -12.44
N VAL A 129 15.15 7.70 -11.38
CA VAL A 129 14.62 7.73 -10.01
C VAL A 129 13.77 9.00 -9.87
N LEU A 130 12.47 8.83 -9.69
CA LEU A 130 11.53 9.93 -9.48
C LEU A 130 11.53 10.40 -8.04
N TYR A 131 11.69 9.47 -7.11
CA TYR A 131 11.62 9.73 -5.68
C TYR A 131 12.50 8.73 -4.92
N GLU A 132 13.16 9.22 -3.87
CA GLU A 132 13.80 8.42 -2.84
C GLU A 132 13.72 9.16 -1.50
N GLY A 133 13.12 8.54 -0.49
CA GLY A 133 12.94 9.15 0.82
C GLY A 133 11.85 8.49 1.66
N PRO A 134 11.44 9.10 2.79
CA PRO A 134 10.40 8.56 3.67
C PRO A 134 9.08 8.30 2.94
N VAL A 135 8.51 7.10 3.13
CA VAL A 135 7.21 6.75 2.53
C VAL A 135 6.10 7.73 2.93
N LYS A 136 6.20 8.36 4.10
CA LYS A 136 5.27 9.41 4.58
C LYS A 136 4.94 10.45 3.53
N TYR A 137 5.96 11.04 2.89
CA TYR A 137 5.75 12.09 1.89
C TYR A 137 5.32 11.51 0.55
N LEU A 138 5.85 10.33 0.22
CA LEU A 138 5.52 9.64 -1.02
C LEU A 138 4.04 9.26 -1.12
N CYS A 139 3.39 8.95 0.01
CA CYS A 139 1.95 8.64 0.04
C CYS A 139 1.09 9.79 -0.49
N GLY A 140 1.49 11.05 -0.28
CA GLY A 140 0.78 12.20 -0.84
C GLY A 140 1.07 12.44 -2.32
N LEU A 141 2.26 12.05 -2.79
CA LEU A 141 2.70 12.28 -4.18
C LEU A 141 2.33 11.15 -5.15
N ALA A 142 2.04 9.95 -4.65
CA ALA A 142 1.73 8.78 -5.45
C ALA A 142 0.71 7.83 -4.79
N PRO A 143 -0.43 8.34 -4.25
CA PRO A 143 -1.34 7.58 -3.38
C PRO A 143 -1.88 6.29 -4.01
N ASN A 144 -2.06 6.28 -5.33
CA ASN A 144 -2.58 5.12 -6.08
C ASN A 144 -1.52 4.03 -6.32
N ASN A 145 -0.23 4.40 -6.30
CA ASN A 145 0.84 3.47 -6.62
C ASN A 145 1.46 2.83 -5.38
N VAL A 146 1.47 3.52 -4.25
CA VAL A 146 2.34 3.16 -3.10
C VAL A 146 1.63 2.50 -1.93
N ASN A 147 0.43 1.94 -2.14
CA ASN A 147 -0.25 1.10 -1.15
C ASN A 147 0.65 -0.03 -0.62
N THR A 148 1.43 -0.66 -1.49
CA THR A 148 2.41 -1.70 -1.09
C THR A 148 3.48 -1.18 -0.13
N MET A 149 3.95 0.05 -0.33
CA MET A 149 4.94 0.67 0.57
C MET A 149 4.30 1.06 1.89
N ALA A 150 3.05 1.56 1.86
CA ALA A 150 2.30 1.88 3.06
C ALA A 150 2.03 0.63 3.92
N VAL A 151 1.71 -0.51 3.31
CA VAL A 151 1.65 -1.81 4.03
C VAL A 151 3.00 -2.13 4.69
N ALA A 152 4.12 -1.92 3.98
CA ALA A 152 5.45 -2.16 4.52
C ALA A 152 5.75 -1.29 5.74
N CYS A 153 5.29 -0.03 5.78
CA CYS A 153 5.37 0.84 6.95
C CYS A 153 4.57 0.31 8.14
N ILE A 154 3.37 -0.24 7.89
CA ILE A 154 2.55 -0.82 8.95
C ILE A 154 3.17 -2.14 9.46
N ALA A 155 3.70 -2.98 8.59
CA ALA A 155 4.40 -4.21 8.98
C ALA A 155 5.69 -3.88 9.75
N GLY A 156 6.51 -2.97 9.21
CA GLY A 156 7.73 -2.44 9.83
C GLY A 156 7.44 -1.33 10.83
N HIS A 157 6.49 -1.55 11.75
CA HIS A 157 5.90 -0.50 12.61
C HIS A 157 6.92 0.26 13.47
N ASN A 158 8.05 -0.37 13.83
CA ASN A 158 9.12 0.28 14.59
C ASN A 158 9.90 1.33 13.78
N LEU A 159 9.84 1.25 12.45
CA LEU A 159 10.35 2.26 11.52
C LEU A 159 9.22 3.20 11.05
N GLY A 160 8.05 2.64 10.76
CA GLY A 160 6.86 3.39 10.37
C GLY A 160 7.01 4.18 9.07
N PHE A 161 6.12 5.14 8.84
CA PHE A 161 6.11 5.96 7.61
C PHE A 161 7.30 6.93 7.52
N ASP A 162 7.84 7.34 8.66
CA ASP A 162 8.93 8.33 8.73
C ASP A 162 10.30 7.74 8.38
N LYS A 163 10.55 6.44 8.66
CA LYS A 163 11.87 5.83 8.48
C LYS A 163 11.95 4.74 7.41
N VAL A 164 10.81 4.16 7.00
CA VAL A 164 10.81 3.28 5.82
C VAL A 164 11.06 4.13 4.58
N VAL A 165 12.03 3.72 3.77
CA VAL A 165 12.42 4.43 2.54
C VAL A 165 11.64 3.87 1.36
N GLY A 166 10.92 4.74 0.66
CA GLY A 166 10.30 4.44 -0.63
C GLY A 166 11.17 4.96 -1.77
N ARG A 167 11.39 4.14 -2.81
CA ARG A 167 12.06 4.55 -4.04
C ARG A 167 11.15 4.28 -5.24
N LEU A 168 10.84 5.30 -6.03
CA LEU A 168 10.11 5.16 -7.29
C LEU A 168 11.06 5.32 -8.47
N ILE A 169 11.05 4.33 -9.35
CA ILE A 169 11.85 4.33 -10.57
C ILE A 169 10.91 4.23 -11.77
N SER A 170 11.00 5.22 -12.65
CA SER A 170 10.41 5.18 -13.98
C SER A 170 11.37 4.48 -14.93
N ASP A 171 10.93 3.45 -15.63
CA ASP A 171 11.76 2.67 -16.55
C ASP A 171 10.98 2.28 -17.81
N LYS A 172 11.35 2.89 -18.94
CA LYS A 172 10.74 2.66 -20.27
C LYS A 172 10.90 1.22 -20.77
N ARG A 173 11.79 0.41 -20.17
CA ARG A 173 11.96 -1.02 -20.51
C ARG A 173 10.86 -1.92 -19.93
N LEU A 174 10.13 -1.45 -18.91
CA LEU A 174 9.17 -2.26 -18.15
C LEU A 174 7.75 -2.25 -18.75
N SER A 175 7.63 -2.50 -20.06
CA SER A 175 6.36 -2.40 -20.81
C SER A 175 5.27 -3.38 -20.38
N SER A 176 5.64 -4.50 -19.74
CA SER A 176 4.74 -5.61 -19.38
C SER A 176 4.90 -6.11 -17.94
N TRP A 177 5.67 -5.40 -17.12
CA TRP A 177 6.02 -5.84 -15.77
C TRP A 177 6.03 -4.68 -14.78
N HIS A 178 5.58 -4.96 -13.56
CA HIS A 178 5.86 -4.14 -12.39
C HIS A 178 6.86 -4.88 -11.50
N ILE A 179 7.90 -4.18 -11.07
CA ILE A 179 8.90 -4.72 -10.15
C ILE A 179 8.72 -4.03 -8.80
N VAL A 180 8.64 -4.84 -7.75
CA VAL A 180 8.69 -4.38 -6.36
C VAL A 180 9.82 -5.11 -5.67
N GLU A 181 10.75 -4.36 -5.09
CA GLU A 181 11.87 -4.89 -4.34
C GLU A 181 11.75 -4.43 -2.89
N ALA A 182 11.97 -5.35 -1.96
CA ALA A 182 12.09 -5.04 -0.55
C ALA A 182 13.51 -5.42 -0.11
N GLU A 183 14.23 -4.45 0.43
CA GLU A 183 15.54 -4.65 1.05
C GLU A 183 15.42 -4.26 2.51
N LEU A 184 15.81 -5.16 3.40
CA LEU A 184 15.73 -4.94 4.84
C LEU A 184 17.04 -5.35 5.51
N LYS A 185 17.41 -4.62 6.56
CA LYS A 185 18.59 -4.91 7.38
C LYS A 185 18.22 -5.06 8.84
N GLY A 186 18.93 -5.96 9.51
CA GLY A 186 18.86 -6.17 10.95
C GLY A 186 20.23 -6.19 11.61
N ASP A 187 20.28 -6.67 12.84
CA ASP A 187 21.50 -6.74 13.62
C ASP A 187 22.54 -7.70 12.99
N ASN A 188 23.81 -7.50 13.35
CA ASN A 188 24.92 -8.40 12.99
C ASN A 188 25.07 -8.68 11.49
N GLY A 189 24.77 -7.70 10.64
CA GLY A 189 24.88 -7.82 9.19
C GLY A 189 23.74 -8.61 8.54
N PHE A 190 22.67 -8.93 9.28
CA PHE A 190 21.49 -9.56 8.69
C PHE A 190 20.92 -8.68 7.59
N CYS A 191 20.73 -9.26 6.40
CA CYS A 191 20.18 -8.58 5.24
C CYS A 191 19.30 -9.54 4.45
N VAL A 192 18.13 -9.06 4.02
CA VAL A 192 17.26 -9.78 3.10
C VAL A 192 16.91 -8.85 1.95
N LYS A 193 17.00 -9.38 0.73
CA LYS A 193 16.53 -8.72 -0.49
C LYS A 193 15.56 -9.64 -1.21
N VAL A 194 14.37 -9.14 -1.48
CA VAL A 194 13.32 -9.84 -2.22
C VAL A 194 12.94 -9.00 -3.43
N THR A 195 12.85 -9.63 -4.60
CA THR A 195 12.36 -9.00 -5.83
C THR A 195 11.12 -9.74 -6.31
N ARG A 196 9.99 -9.03 -6.37
CA ARG A 196 8.74 -9.50 -6.93
C ARG A 196 8.54 -8.89 -8.32
N LYS A 197 8.40 -9.75 -9.34
CA LYS A 197 8.07 -9.34 -10.73
C LYS A 197 6.63 -9.75 -11.03
N ASN A 198 5.75 -8.76 -11.23
CA ASN A 198 4.34 -8.97 -11.53
C ASN A 198 4.06 -8.62 -13.00
N PRO A 199 3.45 -9.53 -13.78
CA PRO A 199 2.93 -9.17 -15.10
C PRO A 199 1.92 -8.02 -14.97
N ALA A 200 2.00 -7.05 -15.88
CA ALA A 200 1.13 -5.90 -15.92
C ALA A 200 0.78 -5.55 -17.37
N LEU A 201 -0.48 -5.16 -17.59
CA LEU A 201 -0.89 -4.58 -18.86
C LEU A 201 -0.27 -3.18 -19.01
N SER A 202 0.04 -2.77 -20.24
CA SER A 202 0.60 -1.45 -20.50
C SER A 202 -0.28 -0.34 -19.92
N GLY A 203 0.33 0.57 -19.15
CA GLY A 203 -0.36 1.69 -18.50
C GLY A 203 -1.23 1.34 -17.28
N ALA A 204 -1.32 0.06 -16.90
CA ALA A 204 -2.04 -0.36 -15.71
C ALA A 204 -1.29 0.07 -14.43
N VAL A 205 -2.03 0.57 -13.43
CA VAL A 205 -1.44 1.01 -12.15
C VAL A 205 -1.02 -0.19 -11.29
N SER A 206 -1.76 -1.29 -11.38
CA SER A 206 -1.57 -2.52 -10.61
C SER A 206 -1.34 -3.70 -11.54
N GLY A 207 -0.45 -4.63 -11.13
CA GLY A 207 -0.25 -5.88 -11.87
C GLY A 207 -1.40 -6.85 -11.64
N LEU A 208 -1.58 -7.81 -12.54
CA LEU A 208 -2.70 -8.77 -12.49
C LEU A 208 -2.68 -9.59 -11.18
N ALA A 209 -1.50 -10.05 -10.78
CA ALA A 209 -1.32 -10.81 -9.54
C ALA A 209 -1.54 -10.00 -8.24
N THR A 210 -1.61 -8.67 -8.32
CA THR A 210 -1.88 -7.83 -7.14
C THR A 210 -3.30 -8.03 -6.64
N TYR A 211 -4.27 -8.23 -7.54
CA TYR A 211 -5.66 -8.49 -7.17
C TYR A 211 -5.78 -9.82 -6.43
N ASP A 212 -5.16 -10.88 -6.95
CA ASP A 212 -5.17 -12.21 -6.31
C ASP A 212 -4.48 -12.19 -4.94
N SER A 213 -3.40 -11.42 -4.81
CA SER A 213 -2.67 -11.27 -3.55
C SER A 213 -3.48 -10.48 -2.52
N PHE A 214 -4.19 -9.42 -2.96
CA PHE A 214 -5.10 -8.67 -2.12
C PHE A 214 -6.27 -9.54 -1.66
N TRP A 215 -6.91 -10.28 -2.57
CA TRP A 215 -7.99 -11.20 -2.24
C TRP A 215 -7.55 -12.33 -1.31
N SER A 216 -6.37 -12.89 -1.53
CA SER A 216 -5.76 -13.89 -0.63
C SER A 216 -5.45 -13.30 0.74
N SER A 217 -5.00 -12.04 0.78
CA SER A 217 -4.73 -11.34 2.04
C SER A 217 -6.01 -11.13 2.87
N LEU A 218 -7.14 -10.85 2.22
CA LEU A 218 -8.44 -10.75 2.90
C LEU A 218 -8.90 -12.08 3.51
N LYS A 219 -8.50 -13.20 2.91
CA LYS A 219 -8.77 -14.55 3.43
C LYS A 219 -7.80 -14.97 4.55
N SER A 220 -6.63 -14.33 4.62
CA SER A 220 -5.59 -14.61 5.63
C SER A 220 -5.70 -13.67 6.83
N ASN A 221 -5.57 -14.19 8.05
CA ASN A 221 -5.78 -13.44 9.30
C ASN A 221 -4.58 -12.58 9.74
N LEU A 222 -4.07 -11.67 8.91
CA LEU A 222 -3.00 -10.73 9.29
C LEU A 222 -3.56 -9.54 10.09
N LYS A 223 -3.49 -9.63 11.42
CA LYS A 223 -3.96 -8.60 12.37
C LYS A 223 -2.90 -7.52 12.56
N PHE A 224 -3.30 -6.25 12.45
CA PHE A 224 -2.39 -5.12 12.62
C PHE A 224 -2.64 -4.33 13.91
N TYR A 225 -3.89 -4.26 14.36
CA TYR A 225 -4.26 -3.63 15.63
C TYR A 225 -5.33 -4.48 16.32
N SER A 226 -5.15 -4.80 17.60
CA SER A 226 -6.07 -5.58 18.44
C SER A 226 -6.14 -5.00 19.84
#